data_AF-A0A176F2X4-F1
#
_entry.id   AF-A0A176F2X4-F1
#
_cell.length_a   1.000
_cell.length_b   1.000
_cell.length_c   1.000
_cell.angle_alpha   90.00
_cell.angle_beta   90.00
_cell.angle_gamma   90.00
#
_symmetry.space_group_name_H-M   'P 1'
#
loop_
_entity.id
_entity.type
_entity.pdbx_description
1 polymer ?
#
loop_
_entity_poly.entity_id
_entity_poly.type
_entity_poly.pdbx_seq_one_letter_code
_entity_poly.pdbx_strand_id
1 'polypeptide(L)'
;MRELRAINFAQRLLEQGTVSEAAMKRIHVHMIADDKLMREMSVATKLMPTPLTLGRLKAAGRRAADGFLAQHREDLGQRGTVDLADAYS
;
A
#
# COMPACT_ATOMS: atom_id res chain seq x y z
N MET A 1 0.19 1.00 -11.80
CA MET A 1 0.59 -0.33 -11.30
C MET A 1 1.67 -0.97 -12.16
N ARG A 2 2.65 -0.20 -12.66
CA ARG A 2 3.80 -0.76 -13.38
C ARG A 2 4.98 -0.99 -12.43
N GLU A 3 5.06 -0.14 -11.42
CA GLU A 3 6.07 -0.06 -10.39
C GLU A 3 5.99 -1.28 -9.46
N LEU A 4 4.80 -1.66 -9.00
CA LEU A 4 4.61 -2.85 -8.17
C LEU A 4 4.93 -4.15 -8.91
N ARG A 5 4.68 -4.20 -10.24
CA ARG A 5 5.10 -5.34 -11.07
C ARG A 5 6.61 -5.46 -11.15
N ALA A 6 7.32 -4.33 -11.30
CA ALA A 6 8.78 -4.31 -11.30
C ALA A 6 9.35 -4.74 -9.95
N ILE A 7 8.75 -4.30 -8.83
CA ILE A 7 9.14 -4.72 -7.48
C ILE A 7 8.89 -6.22 -7.29
N ASN A 8 7.74 -6.74 -7.72
CA ASN A 8 7.43 -8.17 -7.63
C ASN A 8 8.42 -9.02 -8.44
N PHE A 9 8.77 -8.57 -9.65
CA PHE A 9 9.78 -9.24 -10.47
C PHE A 9 11.15 -9.27 -9.78
N ALA A 10 11.60 -8.15 -9.21
CA ALA A 10 12.84 -8.08 -8.45
C ALA A 10 12.84 -9.02 -7.22
N GLN A 11 11.73 -9.07 -6.47
CA GLN A 11 11.61 -9.99 -5.33
C GLN A 11 11.72 -11.46 -5.76
N ARG A 12 11.09 -11.84 -6.88
CA ARG A 12 11.20 -13.20 -7.43
C ARG A 12 12.62 -13.55 -7.84
N LEU A 13 13.38 -12.61 -8.43
CA LEU A 13 14.78 -12.84 -8.77
C LEU A 13 15.67 -13.06 -7.53
N LEU A 14 15.39 -12.33 -6.44
CA LEU A 14 16.06 -12.53 -5.15
C LEU A 14 15.70 -13.89 -4.54
N GLU A 15 14.44 -14.29 -4.60
CA GLU A 15 13.96 -15.59 -4.07
C GLU A 15 14.52 -16.78 -4.85
N GLN A 16 14.72 -16.63 -6.15
CA GLN A 16 15.35 -17.64 -7.01
C GLN A 16 16.88 -17.69 -6.88
N GLY A 17 17.50 -16.75 -6.16
CA GLY A 17 18.95 -16.64 -6.04
C GLY A 17 19.65 -16.14 -7.31
N THR A 18 18.90 -15.75 -8.34
CA THR A 18 19.44 -15.18 -9.60
C THR A 18 20.16 -13.87 -9.35
N VAL A 19 19.75 -13.12 -8.32
CA VAL A 19 20.42 -11.91 -7.85
C VAL A 19 20.65 -12.01 -6.34
N SER A 20 21.79 -11.52 -5.85
CA SER A 20 22.08 -11.46 -4.42
C SER A 20 21.50 -10.20 -3.77
N GLU A 21 21.22 -10.26 -2.47
CA GLU A 21 20.75 -9.08 -1.73
C GLU A 21 21.79 -7.94 -1.68
N ALA A 22 23.08 -8.25 -1.86
CA ALA A 22 24.13 -7.25 -1.99
C ALA A 22 24.03 -6.45 -3.30
N ALA A 23 23.58 -7.09 -4.39
CA ALA A 23 23.36 -6.44 -5.67
C ALA A 23 22.01 -5.72 -5.74
N MET A 24 21.01 -6.21 -5.01
CA MET A 24 19.66 -5.63 -5.01
C MET A 24 18.96 -5.84 -3.67
N LYS A 25 18.64 -4.74 -2.98
CA LYS A 25 17.97 -4.80 -1.68
C LYS A 25 16.51 -5.28 -1.83
N ARG A 26 16.07 -6.16 -0.93
CA ARG A 26 14.66 -6.54 -0.80
C ARG A 26 13.83 -5.33 -0.32
N ILE A 27 12.81 -4.96 -1.10
CA ILE A 27 11.90 -3.86 -0.77
C ILE A 27 10.70 -4.43 -0.01
N HIS A 28 10.38 -3.90 1.16
CA HIS A 28 9.17 -4.23 1.92
C HIS A 28 8.07 -3.22 1.60
N VAL A 29 6.99 -3.69 0.98
CA VAL A 29 5.86 -2.85 0.58
C VAL A 29 4.74 -2.98 1.60
N HIS A 30 4.20 -1.84 2.01
CA HIS A 30 3.07 -1.71 2.93
C HIS A 30 2.02 -0.80 2.29
N MET A 31 0.74 -1.08 2.52
CA MET A 31 -0.36 -0.30 1.98
C MET A 31 -1.31 0.09 3.11
N ILE A 32 -1.64 1.38 3.15
CA ILE A 32 -2.70 1.93 4.00
C ILE A 32 -3.78 2.43 3.05
N ALA A 33 -4.93 1.75 3.06
CA ALA A 33 -6.02 2.04 2.16
C ALA A 33 -7.37 1.92 2.89
N ASP A 34 -8.35 2.71 2.45
CA ASP A 34 -9.75 2.60 2.85
C ASP A 34 -10.59 2.56 1.56
N ASP A 35 -10.44 1.47 0.81
CA ASP A 35 -11.08 1.32 -0.51
C ASP A 35 -12.60 1.33 -0.40
N LYS A 36 -13.15 0.88 0.73
CA LYS A 36 -14.59 0.92 0.99
C LYS A 36 -15.08 2.38 0.96
N LEU A 37 -14.44 3.26 1.73
CA LEU A 37 -14.79 4.68 1.71
C LEU A 37 -14.58 5.29 0.32
N MET A 38 -13.46 4.99 -0.34
CA MET A 38 -13.16 5.56 -1.67
C MET A 38 -14.20 5.15 -2.73
N ARG A 39 -14.78 3.95 -2.62
CA ARG A 39 -15.89 3.48 -3.48
C ARG A 39 -17.21 4.18 -3.17
N GLU A 40 -17.48 4.51 -1.91
CA GLU A 40 -18.69 5.22 -1.48
C GLU A 40 -18.71 6.71 -1.90
N MET A 41 -17.56 7.30 -2.22
CA MET A 41 -17.47 8.70 -2.64
C MET A 41 -17.89 8.89 -4.10
N SER A 42 -18.96 9.67 -4.31
CA SER A 42 -19.46 10.02 -5.65
C SER A 42 -18.46 10.87 -6.45
N VAL A 43 -18.56 10.83 -7.78
CA VAL A 43 -17.71 11.63 -8.69
C VAL A 43 -17.75 13.12 -8.34
N ALA A 44 -18.90 13.66 -7.95
CA ALA A 44 -19.05 15.07 -7.56
C ALA A 44 -18.20 15.42 -6.32
N THR A 45 -18.11 14.52 -5.33
CA THR A 45 -17.26 14.74 -4.14
C THR A 45 -15.76 14.67 -4.43
N LYS A 46 -15.36 14.12 -5.58
CA LYS A 46 -13.96 14.08 -6.05
C LYS A 46 -13.55 15.36 -6.80
N LEU A 47 -14.52 16.08 -7.36
CA LEU A 47 -14.30 17.33 -8.12
C LEU A 47 -14.42 18.60 -7.26
N MET A 48 -15.09 18.50 -6.11
CA MET A 48 -15.36 19.63 -5.20
C MET A 48 -14.82 19.32 -3.80
N PRO A 49 -13.56 19.70 -3.49
CA PRO A 49 -12.95 19.43 -2.19
C PRO A 49 -13.49 20.38 -1.11
N THR A 50 -14.69 20.10 -0.59
CA THR A 50 -15.27 20.87 0.51
C THR A 50 -14.55 20.56 1.83
N PRO A 51 -14.53 21.49 2.82
CA PRO A 51 -13.96 21.22 4.14
C PRO A 51 -14.53 19.97 4.83
N LEU A 52 -15.83 19.70 4.67
CA LEU A 52 -16.46 18.49 5.20
C LEU A 52 -15.90 17.22 4.55
N THR A 53 -15.79 17.21 3.22
CA THR A 53 -15.23 16.09 2.46
C THR A 53 -13.77 15.84 2.86
N LEU A 54 -12.96 16.90 2.96
CA LEU A 54 -11.56 16.82 3.38
C LEU A 54 -11.43 16.32 4.83
N GLY A 55 -12.30 16.76 5.73
CA GLY A 55 -12.37 16.27 7.11
C GLY A 55 -12.67 14.77 7.18
N ARG A 56 -13.62 14.29 6.38
CA ARG A 56 -13.96 12.86 6.29
C ARG A 56 -12.79 12.03 5.76
N LEU A 57 -12.13 12.50 4.69
CA LEU A 57 -10.93 11.85 4.14
C LEU A 57 -9.81 11.76 5.16
N LYS A 58 -9.53 12.85 5.88
CA LYS A 58 -8.51 12.91 6.93
C LYS A 58 -8.81 11.92 8.06
N ALA A 59 -10.05 11.87 8.54
CA ALA A 59 -10.45 10.95 9.58
C ALA A 59 -10.32 9.48 9.14
N ALA A 60 -10.67 9.19 7.89
CA ALA A 60 -10.55 7.85 7.33
C ALA A 60 -9.11 7.39 7.17
N GLY A 61 -8.24 8.23 6.61
CA GLY A 61 -6.81 7.93 6.50
C GLY A 61 -6.16 7.65 7.85
N ARG A 62 -6.56 8.39 8.89
CA ARG A 62 -6.11 8.12 10.27
C ARG A 62 -6.57 6.77 10.78
N ARG A 63 -7.85 6.44 10.66
CA ARG A 63 -8.36 5.12 11.07
C ARG A 63 -7.69 3.97 10.32
N ALA A 64 -7.46 4.13 9.02
CA ALA A 64 -6.75 3.13 8.22
C ALA A 64 -5.30 2.95 8.69
N ALA A 65 -4.61 4.06 8.99
CA ALA A 65 -3.24 4.02 9.53
C ALA A 65 -3.18 3.40 10.93
N ASP A 66 -4.14 3.73 11.81
CA ASP A 66 -4.24 3.14 13.15
C ASP A 66 -4.48 1.62 13.06
N GLY A 67 -5.38 1.19 12.17
CA GLY A 67 -5.62 -0.23 11.91
C GLY A 67 -4.39 -0.94 11.37
N PHE A 68 -3.68 -0.33 10.41
CA PHE A 68 -2.43 -0.85 9.89
C PHE A 68 -1.38 -1.01 10.99
N LEU A 69 -1.15 0.03 11.80
CA LEU A 69 -0.14 -0.04 12.87
C LEU A 69 -0.53 -1.04 13.97
N ALA A 70 -1.82 -1.22 14.25
CA ALA A 70 -2.28 -2.23 15.20
C ALA A 70 -1.96 -3.66 14.71
N GLN A 71 -2.01 -3.89 13.40
CA GLN A 71 -1.82 -5.22 12.80
C GLN A 71 -0.37 -5.50 12.38
N HIS A 72 0.37 -4.47 11.96
CA HIS A 72 1.59 -4.61 11.17
C HIS A 72 2.78 -3.78 11.66
N ARG A 73 2.70 -3.16 12.84
CA ARG A 73 3.83 -2.37 13.39
C ARG A 73 5.13 -3.17 13.46
N GLU A 74 5.06 -4.44 13.83
CA GLU A 74 6.24 -5.30 13.95
C GLU A 74 6.78 -5.75 12.59
N ASP A 75 5.95 -5.75 11.54
CA ASP A 75 6.36 -6.14 10.20
C ASP A 75 7.24 -5.08 9.52
N LEU A 76 7.19 -3.82 10.01
CA LEU A 76 7.92 -2.70 9.45
C LEU A 76 9.43 -2.95 9.47
N GLY A 77 10.03 -2.98 8.27
CA GLY A 77 11.46 -3.25 8.09
C GLY A 77 11.86 -4.72 8.18
N GLN A 78 10.91 -5.63 8.46
CA GLN A 78 11.14 -7.08 8.51
C GLN A 78 10.56 -7.79 7.28
N ARG A 79 9.34 -7.43 6.87
CA ARG A 79 8.65 -8.02 5.72
C ARG A 79 7.60 -7.08 5.12
N GLY A 80 7.22 -7.30 3.87
CA GLY A 80 6.07 -6.60 3.28
C GLY A 80 4.75 -7.13 3.83
N THR A 81 3.70 -6.31 3.78
CA THR A 81 2.34 -6.66 4.25
C THR A 81 1.32 -6.66 3.10
N VAL A 82 1.81 -6.54 1.87
CA VAL A 82 1.00 -6.51 0.66
C VAL A 82 1.36 -7.73 -0.17
N ASP A 83 0.34 -8.45 -0.61
CA ASP A 83 0.50 -9.38 -1.72
C ASP A 83 0.68 -8.55 -2.99
N LEU A 84 1.93 -8.46 -3.46
CA LEU A 84 2.24 -7.67 -4.64
C LEU A 84 1.56 -8.23 -5.88
N ALA A 85 1.35 -9.55 -5.97
CA ALA A 85 0.74 -10.17 -7.14
C ALA A 85 -0.74 -9.81 -7.27
N ASP A 86 -1.45 -9.83 -6.15
CA ASP A 86 -2.85 -9.41 -6.07
C ASP A 86 -3.01 -7.90 -6.29
N ALA A 87 -2.09 -7.10 -5.76
CA ALA A 87 -2.20 -5.64 -5.77
C ALA A 87 -2.27 -5.01 -7.18
N TYR A 88 -1.65 -5.59 -8.21
CA TYR A 88 -1.62 -5.02 -9.58
C TYR A 88 -2.54 -5.71 -10.59
N SER A 89 -3.37 -6.65 -10.13
CA SER A 89 -4.31 -7.39 -10.97
C SER A 89 -5.55 -6.59 -11.36
#